data_AF-A0A8H6QIA1-F1
#
_entry.id   AF-A0A8H6QIA1-F1
#
_cell.length_a   1.000
_cell.length_b   1.000
_cell.length_c   1.000
_cell.angle_alpha   90.00
_cell.angle_beta   90.00
_cell.angle_gamma   90.00
#
_symmetry.space_group_name_H-M   'P 1'
#
loop_
_entity.id
_entity.type
_entity.pdbx_description
1 polymer ?
#
loop_
_entity_poly.entity_id
_entity_poly.type
_entity_poly.pdbx_seq_one_letter_code
_entity_poly.pdbx_strand_id
1 'polypeptide(L)'
;MGGVTLDALYFTPKYIEGLGTFQDGGVRANCPLRTAIRESEVIWPSRKRPDLVVSIGTGYASEESSVDEDSTHAFLRGGFIDRAIRTFLSSPAVDGRRGWKDALDSVPQEVKKDVFRLDRILPGELPELDDIQAIDELDQYDYRISEELTKAWFAKAFFFELDEEPVLLENHYECQGSILCCKYDAPGIVKQIATRFPAARFAVSRGSSLGDVDGENGCSKCGYYRKRVSFKVSNLHETVELGVTGTTGFSSIGGFPTTIQCLLKDQQADSPFGRSDHSQDRWPPSRRCYCSSRKRDQTSMESDKPSKRRRVFSL
;
A
#
# COMPACT_ATOMS: atom_id res chain seq x y z
N MET A 1 -12.52 41.82 -11.72
CA MET A 1 -13.68 40.90 -11.81
C MET A 1 -13.23 39.57 -11.23
N GLY A 2 -13.51 39.32 -9.96
CA GLY A 2 -13.14 38.07 -9.30
C GLY A 2 -14.18 37.01 -9.61
N GLY A 3 -13.76 35.93 -10.28
CA GLY A 3 -14.59 34.75 -10.44
C GLY A 3 -14.74 34.08 -9.08
N VAL A 4 -15.97 33.99 -8.59
CA VAL A 4 -16.32 33.22 -7.39
C VAL A 4 -16.36 31.75 -7.83
N THR A 5 -15.34 30.98 -7.47
CA THR A 5 -15.36 29.51 -7.55
C THR A 5 -15.92 28.94 -6.26
N LEU A 6 -16.50 27.75 -6.35
CA LEU A 6 -17.39 27.16 -5.36
C LEU A 6 -16.88 27.05 -3.92
N ASP A 7 -15.56 26.88 -3.79
CA ASP A 7 -14.90 26.78 -2.51
C ASP A 7 -14.98 28.10 -1.71
N ALA A 8 -15.18 29.23 -2.40
CA ALA A 8 -15.42 30.54 -1.80
C ALA A 8 -16.76 30.65 -1.02
N LEU A 9 -17.63 29.64 -1.04
CA LEU A 9 -18.82 29.57 -0.17
C LEU A 9 -18.48 29.09 1.24
N TYR A 10 -17.58 28.11 1.38
CA TYR A 10 -17.18 27.57 2.69
C TYR A 10 -15.90 28.25 3.20
N PHE A 11 -14.89 28.42 2.33
CA PHE A 11 -13.60 28.99 2.73
C PHE A 11 -13.05 29.98 1.68
N THR A 12 -12.49 31.09 2.17
CA THR A 12 -11.82 32.04 1.28
C THR A 12 -10.50 31.46 0.74
N PRO A 13 -10.21 31.56 -0.57
CA PRO A 13 -8.93 31.12 -1.13
C PRO A 13 -7.73 31.71 -0.38
N LYS A 14 -6.70 30.89 -0.15
CA LYS A 14 -5.54 31.26 0.65
C LYS A 14 -4.37 31.65 -0.23
N TYR A 15 -3.90 32.88 -0.11
CA TYR A 15 -2.62 33.30 -0.67
C TYR A 15 -1.46 32.86 0.24
N ILE A 16 -0.45 32.24 -0.37
CA ILE A 16 0.81 31.87 0.26
C ILE A 16 1.94 32.57 -0.51
N GLU A 17 2.72 33.37 0.21
CA GLU A 17 3.82 34.14 -0.37
C GLU A 17 4.81 33.24 -1.11
N GLY A 18 5.21 33.64 -2.31
CA GLY A 18 6.11 32.86 -3.18
C GLY A 18 5.48 31.66 -3.88
N LEU A 19 4.26 31.24 -3.52
CA LEU A 19 3.58 30.07 -4.08
C LEU A 19 2.26 30.39 -4.80
N GLY A 20 1.60 31.51 -4.44
CA GLY A 20 0.38 31.97 -5.09
C GLY A 20 -0.89 31.70 -4.29
N THR A 21 -2.04 31.71 -4.97
CA THR A 21 -3.36 31.51 -4.37
C THR A 21 -3.83 30.08 -4.52
N PHE A 22 -4.23 29.46 -3.42
CA PHE A 22 -4.71 28.09 -3.34
C PHE A 22 -6.19 28.05 -2.96
N GLN A 23 -6.88 27.04 -3.47
CA GLN A 23 -8.26 26.67 -3.16
C GLN A 23 -8.32 25.13 -3.08
N ASP A 24 -9.44 24.59 -2.64
CA ASP A 24 -9.68 23.16 -2.51
C ASP A 24 -9.42 22.42 -3.83
N GLY A 25 -8.72 21.28 -3.69
CA GLY A 25 -8.46 20.34 -4.76
C GLY A 25 -9.74 19.72 -5.34
N GLY A 26 -10.85 19.67 -4.60
CA GLY A 26 -12.16 19.24 -5.07
C GLY A 26 -12.65 20.01 -6.29
N VAL A 27 -12.20 21.27 -6.45
CA VAL A 27 -12.50 22.09 -7.64
C VAL A 27 -11.89 21.51 -8.93
N ARG A 28 -10.81 20.72 -8.81
CA ARG A 28 -10.06 20.16 -9.93
C ARG A 28 -10.12 18.63 -10.00
N ALA A 29 -10.12 17.96 -8.86
CA ALA A 29 -10.04 16.50 -8.75
C ALA A 29 -10.60 16.04 -7.40
N ASN A 30 -11.93 15.89 -7.30
CA ASN A 30 -12.56 15.40 -6.07
C ASN A 30 -12.26 13.92 -5.76
N CYS A 31 -11.71 13.17 -6.74
CA CYS A 31 -11.04 11.90 -6.50
C CYS A 31 -9.56 12.03 -6.88
N PRO A 32 -8.62 11.98 -5.91
CA PRO A 32 -7.20 12.21 -6.18
C PRO A 32 -6.48 10.97 -6.75
N LEU A 33 -7.18 9.88 -7.10
CA LEU A 33 -6.58 8.61 -7.53
C LEU A 33 -5.53 8.81 -8.63
N ARG A 34 -5.91 9.49 -9.72
CA ARG A 34 -5.01 9.71 -10.86
C ARG A 34 -3.78 10.53 -10.48
N THR A 35 -3.98 11.55 -9.65
CA THR A 35 -2.89 12.37 -9.13
C THR A 35 -1.95 11.53 -8.26
N ALA A 36 -2.51 10.74 -7.34
CA ALA A 36 -1.73 9.89 -6.44
C ALA A 36 -0.89 8.85 -7.19
N ILE A 37 -1.45 8.19 -8.22
CA ILE A 37 -0.69 7.25 -9.06
C ILE A 37 0.46 7.97 -9.77
N ARG A 38 0.19 9.13 -10.39
CA ARG A 38 1.23 9.90 -11.09
C ARG A 38 2.35 10.37 -10.15
N GLU A 39 1.99 10.92 -8.99
CA GLU A 39 2.98 11.35 -7.99
C GLU A 39 3.80 10.16 -7.45
N SER A 40 3.19 8.97 -7.35
CA SER A 40 3.91 7.76 -6.94
C SER A 40 5.04 7.39 -7.91
N GLU A 41 4.83 7.59 -9.22
CA GLU A 41 5.86 7.35 -10.23
C GLU A 41 7.01 8.36 -10.14
N VAL A 42 6.72 9.59 -9.68
CA VAL A 42 7.73 10.63 -9.48
C VAL A 42 8.55 10.35 -8.21
N ILE A 43 7.89 9.97 -7.12
CA ILE A 43 8.54 9.67 -5.83
C ILE A 43 9.38 8.37 -5.94
N TRP A 44 8.88 7.36 -6.64
CA TRP A 44 9.53 6.06 -6.81
C TRP A 44 9.82 5.76 -8.29
N PRO A 45 10.81 6.42 -8.91
CA PRO A 45 11.08 6.29 -10.34
C PRO A 45 11.52 4.88 -10.76
N SER A 46 12.12 4.12 -9.84
CA SER A 46 12.48 2.71 -10.03
C SER A 46 11.30 1.74 -9.88
N ARG A 47 10.19 2.20 -9.27
CA ARG A 47 8.98 1.40 -9.01
C ARG A 47 7.76 2.13 -9.56
N LYS A 48 7.59 2.03 -10.89
CA LYS A 48 6.55 2.72 -11.66
C LYS A 48 5.11 2.28 -11.38
N ARG A 49 4.88 1.37 -10.44
CA ARG A 49 3.54 0.88 -10.12
C ARG A 49 3.40 0.58 -8.64
N PRO A 50 2.33 1.09 -8.00
CA PRO A 50 2.01 0.71 -6.63
C PRO A 50 1.59 -0.77 -6.57
N ASP A 51 1.92 -1.43 -5.46
CA ASP A 51 1.55 -2.83 -5.21
C ASP A 51 0.07 -2.99 -4.84
N LEU A 52 -0.54 -1.96 -4.26
CA LEU A 52 -1.94 -1.90 -3.85
C LEU A 52 -2.37 -0.44 -3.77
N VAL A 53 -3.55 -0.12 -4.30
CA VAL A 53 -4.18 1.20 -4.16
C VAL A 53 -5.55 1.03 -3.55
N VAL A 54 -5.84 1.80 -2.52
CA VAL A 54 -7.17 1.86 -1.91
C VAL A 54 -7.65 3.30 -1.96
N SER A 55 -8.62 3.57 -2.81
CA SER A 55 -9.33 4.84 -2.84
C SER A 55 -10.48 4.77 -1.85
N ILE A 56 -10.56 5.72 -0.93
CA ILE A 56 -11.61 5.77 0.09
C ILE A 56 -12.52 6.95 -0.25
N GLY A 57 -13.80 6.66 -0.47
CA GLY A 57 -14.84 7.66 -0.67
C GLY A 57 -15.44 8.10 0.65
N THR A 58 -16.15 9.22 0.62
CA THR A 58 -16.90 9.76 1.77
C THR A 58 -18.35 9.26 1.83
N GLY A 59 -18.75 8.38 0.89
CA GLY A 59 -20.12 7.91 0.73
C GLY A 59 -20.87 8.58 -0.41
N TYR A 60 -21.99 7.97 -0.81
CA TYR A 60 -22.87 8.44 -1.87
C TYR A 60 -24.34 8.11 -1.57
N ALA A 61 -25.27 8.94 -2.06
CA ALA A 61 -26.70 8.67 -1.97
C ALA A 61 -27.10 7.50 -2.90
N SER A 62 -28.08 6.71 -2.48
CA SER A 62 -28.68 5.68 -3.34
C SER A 62 -29.39 6.31 -4.54
N GLU A 63 -29.28 5.71 -5.72
CA GLU A 63 -29.95 6.22 -6.93
C GLU A 63 -31.50 6.18 -6.81
N GLU A 64 -32.05 5.38 -5.88
CA GLU A 64 -33.49 5.30 -5.61
C GLU A 64 -34.08 6.57 -4.95
N SER A 65 -33.28 7.44 -4.35
CA SER A 65 -33.74 8.75 -3.85
C SER A 65 -33.71 9.85 -4.93
N SER A 66 -33.30 9.51 -6.16
CA SER A 66 -33.22 10.49 -7.27
C SER A 66 -34.44 10.51 -8.20
N VAL A 67 -35.52 9.79 -7.86
CA VAL A 67 -36.82 9.96 -8.53
C VAL A 67 -37.67 10.96 -7.75
N ASP A 68 -37.24 12.21 -7.78
CA ASP A 68 -38.15 13.35 -7.69
C ASP A 68 -37.81 14.29 -8.86
N GLU A 69 -38.15 13.81 -10.06
CA GLU A 69 -38.46 14.67 -11.21
C GLU A 69 -39.79 15.42 -10.95
N ASP A 70 -39.91 16.12 -9.82
CA ASP A 70 -41.07 16.99 -9.58
C ASP A 70 -40.76 18.06 -8.52
N SER A 71 -39.85 18.97 -8.88
CA SER A 71 -39.83 20.31 -8.28
C SER A 71 -39.47 21.39 -9.31
N THR A 72 -40.22 21.42 -10.40
CA THR A 72 -40.32 22.57 -11.32
C THR A 72 -41.11 23.74 -10.71
N HIS A 73 -40.86 24.10 -9.44
CA HIS A 73 -41.53 25.24 -8.79
C HIS A 73 -40.61 26.03 -7.84
N ALA A 74 -39.58 26.68 -8.41
CA ALA A 74 -38.99 27.91 -7.85
C ALA A 74 -38.25 28.71 -8.95
N PHE A 75 -38.86 28.84 -10.12
CA PHE A 75 -38.33 29.71 -11.17
C PHE A 75 -38.50 31.18 -10.73
N LEU A 76 -37.36 31.90 -10.63
CA LEU A 76 -37.18 33.36 -10.65
C LEU A 76 -36.50 34.06 -9.44
N ARG A 77 -35.55 33.44 -8.72
CA ARG A 77 -34.65 34.21 -7.80
C ARG A 77 -33.17 33.79 -7.67
N GLY A 78 -32.58 33.06 -8.62
CA GLY A 78 -31.14 32.75 -8.61
C GLY A 78 -30.34 33.59 -9.61
N GLY A 79 -29.31 34.33 -9.19
CA GLY A 79 -28.41 35.06 -10.10
C GLY A 79 -27.55 34.14 -10.99
N PHE A 80 -26.79 34.69 -11.93
CA PHE A 80 -25.85 33.89 -12.77
C PHE A 80 -24.85 33.09 -11.92
N ILE A 81 -24.42 33.65 -10.78
CA ILE A 81 -23.50 33.02 -9.83
C ILE A 81 -24.15 31.79 -9.18
N ASP A 82 -25.38 31.91 -8.69
CA ASP A 82 -26.15 30.81 -8.10
C ASP A 82 -26.39 29.66 -9.10
N ARG A 83 -26.72 30.01 -10.36
CA ARG A 83 -26.83 29.01 -11.43
C ARG A 83 -25.48 28.35 -11.74
N ALA A 84 -24.39 29.12 -11.80
CA ALA A 84 -23.05 28.57 -12.04
C ALA A 84 -22.58 27.67 -10.89
N ILE A 85 -22.91 28.02 -9.65
CA ILE A 85 -22.65 27.21 -8.45
C ILE A 85 -23.44 25.91 -8.52
N ARG A 86 -24.75 25.98 -8.74
CA ARG A 86 -25.60 24.79 -8.87
C ARG A 86 -25.13 23.91 -10.03
N THR A 87 -24.82 24.47 -11.19
CA THR A 87 -24.27 23.70 -12.33
C THR A 87 -22.90 23.08 -12.02
N PHE A 88 -22.07 23.71 -11.19
CA PHE A 88 -20.78 23.15 -10.76
C PHE A 88 -20.93 22.09 -9.66
N LEU A 89 -21.80 22.27 -8.67
CA LEU A 89 -22.12 21.25 -7.66
C LEU A 89 -22.80 20.03 -8.28
N SER A 90 -23.67 20.26 -9.25
CA SER A 90 -24.26 19.21 -10.09
C SER A 90 -23.31 18.73 -11.19
N SER A 91 -22.10 19.29 -11.30
CA SER A 91 -21.13 18.89 -12.31
C SER A 91 -20.55 17.51 -11.97
N PRO A 92 -20.39 16.63 -12.98
CA PRO A 92 -19.67 15.37 -12.84
C PRO A 92 -18.27 15.49 -12.20
N ALA A 93 -17.64 16.67 -12.24
CA ALA A 93 -16.33 16.94 -11.65
C ALA A 93 -16.29 16.93 -10.10
N VAL A 94 -17.45 17.15 -9.45
CA VAL A 94 -17.59 17.17 -7.99
C VAL A 94 -18.12 15.83 -7.47
N ASP A 95 -18.60 14.95 -8.34
CA ASP A 95 -18.99 13.59 -7.96
C ASP A 95 -17.74 12.70 -7.82
N GLY A 96 -17.35 12.40 -6.58
CA GLY A 96 -16.20 11.55 -6.27
C GLY A 96 -16.31 10.13 -6.84
N ARG A 97 -17.52 9.61 -7.11
CA ARG A 97 -17.77 8.29 -7.70
C ARG A 97 -17.56 8.30 -9.21
N ARG A 98 -17.99 9.36 -9.90
CA ARG A 98 -17.67 9.58 -11.33
C ARG A 98 -16.18 9.88 -11.51
N GLY A 99 -15.62 10.75 -10.68
CA GLY A 99 -14.18 11.01 -10.64
C GLY A 99 -13.35 9.75 -10.40
N TRP A 100 -13.84 8.83 -9.56
CA TRP A 100 -13.25 7.50 -9.41
C TRP A 100 -13.32 6.68 -10.69
N LYS A 101 -14.48 6.57 -11.35
CA LYS A 101 -14.64 5.81 -12.60
C LYS A 101 -13.73 6.34 -13.70
N ASP A 102 -13.72 7.66 -13.91
CA ASP A 102 -12.87 8.32 -14.91
C ASP A 102 -11.37 8.12 -14.61
N ALA A 103 -11.00 8.23 -13.32
CA ALA A 103 -9.63 7.97 -12.91
C ALA A 103 -9.26 6.49 -13.12
N LEU A 104 -10.14 5.57 -12.74
CA LEU A 104 -9.95 4.13 -12.90
C LEU A 104 -9.76 3.78 -14.37
N ASP A 105 -10.54 4.35 -15.29
CA ASP A 105 -10.40 4.08 -16.73
C ASP A 105 -9.00 4.43 -17.26
N SER A 106 -8.38 5.49 -16.73
CA SER A 106 -7.02 5.89 -17.07
C SER A 106 -5.91 5.01 -16.46
N VAL A 107 -6.24 4.14 -15.49
CA VAL A 107 -5.27 3.23 -14.88
C VAL A 107 -4.92 2.09 -15.86
N PRO A 108 -3.63 1.74 -16.03
CA PRO A 108 -3.23 0.56 -16.81
C PRO A 108 -3.88 -0.73 -16.30
N GLN A 109 -4.23 -1.64 -17.21
CA GLN A 109 -4.95 -2.89 -16.87
C GLN A 109 -4.18 -3.76 -15.87
N GLU A 110 -2.86 -3.70 -15.91
CA GLU A 110 -1.97 -4.46 -15.04
C GLU A 110 -2.04 -3.99 -13.58
N VAL A 111 -2.39 -2.72 -13.36
CA VAL A 111 -2.51 -2.10 -12.02
C VAL A 111 -3.96 -2.11 -11.55
N LYS A 112 -4.93 -2.07 -12.46
CA LYS A 112 -6.38 -2.08 -12.14
C LYS A 112 -6.78 -3.22 -11.20
N LYS A 113 -6.17 -4.41 -11.33
CA LYS A 113 -6.45 -5.57 -10.46
C LYS A 113 -6.11 -5.35 -8.98
N ASP A 114 -5.18 -4.42 -8.70
CA ASP A 114 -4.69 -4.09 -7.36
C ASP A 114 -5.26 -2.73 -6.89
N VAL A 115 -6.30 -2.20 -7.55
CA VAL A 115 -6.91 -0.90 -7.28
C VAL A 115 -8.33 -1.11 -6.77
N PHE A 116 -8.55 -0.77 -5.51
CA PHE A 116 -9.80 -0.96 -4.79
C PHE A 116 -10.45 0.37 -4.44
N ARG A 117 -11.78 0.38 -4.41
CA ARG A 117 -12.56 1.50 -3.88
C ARG A 117 -13.32 1.03 -2.66
N LEU A 118 -13.06 1.67 -1.52
CA LEU A 118 -13.92 1.63 -0.37
C LEU A 118 -14.89 2.81 -0.48
N ASP A 119 -16.15 2.51 -0.65
CA ASP A 119 -17.22 3.49 -0.69
C ASP A 119 -18.44 2.91 0.00
N ARG A 120 -19.42 3.77 0.29
CA ARG A 120 -20.60 3.38 1.04
C ARG A 120 -21.85 4.07 0.56
N ILE A 121 -22.96 3.35 0.58
CA ILE A 121 -24.27 3.95 0.36
C ILE A 121 -24.70 4.58 1.67
N LEU A 122 -25.08 5.86 1.61
CA LEU A 122 -25.76 6.56 2.68
C LEU A 122 -27.25 6.68 2.29
N PRO A 123 -28.17 6.24 3.14
CA PRO A 123 -29.60 6.29 2.83
C PRO A 123 -30.09 7.75 2.87
N GLY A 124 -30.97 8.11 1.94
CA GLY A 124 -31.57 9.45 1.89
C GLY A 124 -30.69 10.48 1.19
N GLU A 125 -30.94 11.75 1.50
CA GLU A 125 -30.15 12.90 1.03
C GLU A 125 -28.84 12.98 1.83
N LEU A 126 -27.76 13.34 1.16
CA LEU A 126 -26.48 13.51 1.83
C LEU A 126 -26.49 14.79 2.68
N PRO A 127 -25.93 14.77 3.90
CA PRO A 127 -25.78 16.00 4.68
C PRO A 127 -24.88 17.00 3.94
N GLU A 128 -25.11 18.28 4.22
CA GLU A 128 -24.25 19.36 3.76
C GLU A 128 -22.82 19.21 4.31
N LEU A 129 -21.82 19.73 3.59
CA LEU A 129 -20.40 19.54 3.92
C LEU A 129 -20.02 20.10 5.30
N ASP A 130 -20.72 21.13 5.78
CA ASP A 130 -20.52 21.79 7.06
C ASP A 130 -21.50 21.36 8.17
N ASP A 131 -22.34 20.34 7.91
CA ASP A 131 -23.27 19.83 8.91
C ASP A 131 -22.56 18.94 9.96
N ILE A 132 -22.10 19.60 11.02
CA ILE A 132 -21.47 18.93 12.16
C ILE A 132 -22.43 18.05 12.98
N GLN A 133 -23.74 18.24 12.87
CA GLN A 133 -24.73 17.46 13.64
C GLN A 133 -24.91 16.07 13.04
N ALA A 134 -24.68 15.92 11.73
CA ALA A 134 -24.79 14.64 11.03
C ALA A 134 -23.63 13.66 11.35
N ILE A 135 -22.54 14.10 12.00
CA ILE A 135 -21.35 13.26 12.25
C ILE A 135 -21.70 12.00 13.05
N ASP A 136 -22.50 12.13 14.12
CA ASP A 136 -22.89 11.00 14.97
C ASP A 136 -23.78 9.99 14.22
N GLU A 137 -24.53 10.44 13.23
CA GLU A 137 -25.32 9.57 12.35
C GLU A 137 -24.43 8.89 11.30
N LEU A 138 -23.48 9.63 10.73
CA LEU A 138 -22.53 9.11 9.73
C LEU A 138 -21.59 8.05 10.30
N ASP A 139 -21.21 8.15 11.58
CA ASP A 139 -20.34 7.18 12.27
C ASP A 139 -20.98 5.79 12.41
N GLN A 140 -22.32 5.70 12.35
CA GLN A 140 -23.05 4.44 12.46
C GLN A 140 -22.87 3.55 11.23
N TYR A 141 -22.42 4.12 10.12
CA TYR A 141 -22.21 3.37 8.91
C TYR A 141 -20.76 2.84 8.92
N ASP A 142 -20.57 1.53 8.70
CA ASP A 142 -19.24 0.88 8.59
C ASP A 142 -18.80 0.59 7.14
N TYR A 143 -17.56 0.86 6.76
CA TYR A 143 -17.09 0.51 5.42
C TYR A 143 -17.06 -1.01 5.25
N ARG A 144 -17.71 -1.51 4.19
CA ARG A 144 -17.62 -2.92 3.84
C ARG A 144 -16.30 -3.20 3.13
N ILE A 145 -15.34 -3.75 3.86
CA ILE A 145 -14.07 -4.21 3.29
C ILE A 145 -14.29 -5.56 2.61
N SER A 146 -14.04 -5.61 1.30
CA SER A 146 -14.19 -6.85 0.53
C SER A 146 -13.16 -7.90 0.94
N GLU A 147 -13.49 -9.17 0.70
CA GLU A 147 -12.57 -10.28 1.00
C GLU A 147 -11.34 -10.23 0.09
N GLU A 148 -11.52 -9.82 -1.16
CA GLU A 148 -10.45 -9.63 -2.15
C GLU A 148 -9.46 -8.55 -1.71
N LEU A 149 -9.97 -7.40 -1.23
CA LEU A 149 -9.11 -6.34 -0.68
C LEU A 149 -8.37 -6.82 0.57
N THR A 150 -9.07 -7.50 1.47
CA THR A 150 -8.47 -8.06 2.69
C THR A 150 -7.32 -9.00 2.34
N LYS A 151 -7.53 -9.88 1.37
CA LYS A 151 -6.54 -10.84 0.90
C LYS A 151 -5.36 -10.17 0.21
N ALA A 152 -5.63 -9.21 -0.68
CA ALA A 152 -4.59 -8.43 -1.34
C ALA A 152 -3.72 -7.71 -0.30
N TRP A 153 -4.35 -7.03 0.67
CA TRP A 153 -3.65 -6.37 1.77
C TRP A 153 -2.72 -7.32 2.53
N PHE A 154 -3.20 -8.50 2.91
CA PHE A 154 -2.39 -9.50 3.58
C PHE A 154 -1.26 -10.04 2.70
N ALA A 155 -1.51 -10.31 1.42
CA ALA A 155 -0.47 -10.76 0.50
C ALA A 155 0.64 -9.70 0.35
N LYS A 156 0.28 -8.41 0.25
CA LYS A 156 1.24 -7.29 0.15
C LYS A 156 1.97 -6.98 1.46
N ALA A 157 1.62 -7.63 2.57
CA ALA A 157 2.45 -7.62 3.77
C ALA A 157 3.75 -8.43 3.59
N PHE A 158 3.79 -9.32 2.60
CA PHE A 158 4.97 -10.12 2.30
C PHE A 158 5.70 -9.63 1.06
N PHE A 159 7.00 -9.93 1.01
CA PHE A 159 7.88 -9.68 -0.13
C PHE A 159 8.92 -10.79 -0.24
N PHE A 160 9.57 -10.90 -1.39
CA PHE A 160 10.58 -11.92 -1.65
C PHE A 160 11.95 -11.31 -1.87
N GLU A 161 12.99 -12.00 -1.39
CA GLU A 161 14.38 -11.73 -1.70
C GLU A 161 15.09 -13.04 -2.06
N LEU A 162 15.98 -12.97 -3.05
CA LEU A 162 16.94 -14.04 -3.32
C LEU A 162 17.94 -14.15 -2.18
N ASP A 163 18.15 -15.39 -1.75
CA ASP A 163 19.13 -15.75 -0.71
C ASP A 163 20.48 -16.14 -1.32
N GLU A 164 20.58 -16.31 -2.63
CA GLU A 164 21.81 -16.64 -3.38
C GLU A 164 21.60 -16.47 -4.90
N GLU A 165 22.67 -16.64 -5.69
CA GLU A 165 22.56 -16.63 -7.16
C GLU A 165 21.77 -17.85 -7.65
N PRO A 166 20.86 -17.67 -8.63
CA PRO A 166 20.20 -18.80 -9.26
C PRO A 166 21.20 -19.77 -9.88
N VAL A 167 21.06 -21.06 -9.57
CA VAL A 167 21.96 -22.10 -10.07
C VAL A 167 21.39 -22.66 -11.36
N LEU A 168 22.18 -22.63 -12.44
CA LEU A 168 21.82 -23.30 -13.69
C LEU A 168 21.98 -24.81 -13.53
N LEU A 169 20.86 -25.53 -13.60
CA LEU A 169 20.77 -26.98 -13.74
C LEU A 169 20.36 -27.31 -15.18
N GLU A 170 20.54 -28.57 -15.59
CA GLU A 170 20.41 -29.07 -16.97
C GLU A 170 19.63 -28.17 -17.94
N ASN A 171 18.33 -27.92 -17.68
CA ASN A 171 17.45 -27.08 -18.51
C ASN A 171 16.66 -26.01 -17.73
N HIS A 172 17.03 -25.66 -16.51
CA HIS A 172 16.31 -24.66 -15.70
C HIS A 172 17.23 -24.01 -14.64
N TYR A 173 16.82 -22.85 -14.15
CA TYR A 173 17.47 -22.22 -13.00
C TYR A 173 16.72 -22.59 -11.72
N GLU A 174 17.45 -23.07 -10.72
CA GLU A 174 16.94 -23.21 -9.36
C GLU A 174 17.18 -21.91 -8.58
N CYS A 175 16.11 -21.31 -8.09
CA CYS A 175 16.13 -20.08 -7.32
C CYS A 175 15.87 -20.41 -5.85
N GLN A 176 16.77 -19.99 -4.96
CA GLN A 176 16.55 -20.04 -3.52
C GLN A 176 16.39 -18.64 -2.96
N GLY A 177 15.45 -18.49 -2.03
CA GLY A 177 15.17 -17.21 -1.42
C GLY A 177 14.28 -17.30 -0.22
N SER A 178 13.86 -16.13 0.24
CA SER A 178 13.08 -15.96 1.45
C SER A 178 11.89 -15.07 1.20
N ILE A 179 10.73 -15.52 1.68
CA ILE A 179 9.53 -14.71 1.83
C ILE A 179 9.58 -14.07 3.22
N LEU A 180 9.60 -12.75 3.26
CA LEU A 180 9.69 -11.94 4.47
C LEU A 180 8.42 -11.12 4.66
N CYS A 181 8.15 -10.66 5.88
CA CYS A 181 7.05 -9.74 6.17
C CYS A 181 7.60 -8.30 6.39
N CYS A 182 6.99 -7.31 5.74
CA CYS A 182 7.38 -5.90 5.85
C CYS A 182 6.59 -5.12 6.91
N LYS A 183 5.63 -5.77 7.59
CA LYS A 183 4.76 -5.16 8.59
C LYS A 183 5.19 -5.54 10.01
N TYR A 184 4.83 -4.67 10.95
CA TYR A 184 4.89 -5.02 12.38
C TYR A 184 3.86 -6.12 12.69
N ASP A 185 4.15 -6.93 13.71
CA ASP A 185 3.30 -8.05 14.12
C ASP A 185 3.01 -9.08 13.01
N ALA A 186 4.06 -9.58 12.37
CA ALA A 186 3.93 -10.71 11.44
C ALA A 186 3.20 -11.93 12.05
N PRO A 187 3.37 -12.30 13.34
CA PRO A 187 2.59 -13.36 13.96
C PRO A 187 1.08 -13.10 13.93
N GLY A 188 0.63 -11.88 14.25
CA GLY A 188 -0.78 -11.49 14.15
C GLY A 188 -1.31 -11.55 12.73
N ILE A 189 -0.55 -11.06 11.75
CA ILE A 189 -0.90 -11.12 10.33
C ILE A 189 -1.08 -12.58 9.87
N VAL A 190 -0.10 -13.44 10.15
CA VAL A 190 -0.15 -14.85 9.78
C VAL A 190 -1.33 -15.56 10.45
N LYS A 191 -1.60 -15.27 11.73
CA LYS A 191 -2.76 -15.82 12.44
C LYS A 191 -4.08 -15.38 11.79
N GLN A 192 -4.20 -14.11 11.38
CA GLN A 192 -5.38 -13.62 10.68
C GLN A 192 -5.54 -14.29 9.31
N ILE A 193 -4.45 -14.49 8.57
CA ILE A 193 -4.48 -15.21 7.30
C ILE A 193 -4.95 -16.65 7.51
N ALA A 194 -4.37 -17.38 8.46
CA ALA A 194 -4.74 -18.76 8.73
C ALA A 194 -6.21 -18.90 9.18
N THR A 195 -6.72 -17.91 9.92
CA THR A 195 -8.11 -17.89 10.43
C THR A 195 -9.12 -17.55 9.33
N ARG A 196 -8.81 -16.53 8.52
CA ARG A 196 -9.75 -15.98 7.53
C ARG A 196 -9.66 -16.69 6.18
N PHE A 197 -8.50 -17.26 5.86
CA PHE A 197 -8.22 -17.98 4.62
C PHE A 197 -7.63 -19.35 4.94
N PRO A 198 -8.46 -20.33 5.34
CA PRO A 198 -8.00 -21.70 5.57
C PRO A 198 -7.29 -22.27 4.33
N ALA A 199 -6.23 -23.03 4.55
CA ALA A 199 -5.36 -23.58 3.50
C ALA A 199 -4.64 -22.52 2.64
N ALA A 200 -4.44 -21.31 3.16
CA ALA A 200 -3.56 -20.32 2.56
C ALA A 200 -2.12 -20.84 2.50
N ARG A 201 -1.54 -20.80 1.30
CA ARG A 201 -0.18 -21.24 1.02
C ARG A 201 0.54 -20.24 0.13
N PHE A 202 1.85 -20.12 0.30
CA PHE A 202 2.67 -19.43 -0.67
C PHE A 202 2.80 -20.28 -1.93
N ALA A 203 2.78 -19.66 -3.10
CA ALA A 203 2.89 -20.37 -4.37
C ALA A 203 3.48 -19.49 -5.47
N VAL A 204 4.02 -20.14 -6.49
CA VAL A 204 4.26 -19.53 -7.80
C VAL A 204 2.96 -19.63 -8.60
N SER A 205 2.52 -18.55 -9.26
CA SER A 205 1.25 -18.48 -10.02
C SER A 205 1.04 -19.64 -11.02
N ARG A 206 2.13 -20.17 -11.61
CA ARG A 206 2.14 -21.29 -12.57
C ARG A 206 2.79 -22.57 -12.03
N GLY A 207 3.07 -22.64 -10.73
CA GLY A 207 3.95 -23.66 -10.17
C GLY A 207 3.45 -24.30 -8.89
N SER A 208 4.36 -25.05 -8.26
CA SER A 208 4.11 -25.79 -7.04
C SER A 208 3.94 -24.87 -5.82
N SER A 209 3.27 -25.41 -4.80
CA SER A 209 3.21 -24.80 -3.48
C SER A 209 4.62 -24.58 -2.91
N LEU A 210 4.82 -23.44 -2.27
CA LEU A 210 6.03 -23.09 -1.50
C LEU A 210 5.82 -23.29 0.00
N GLY A 211 4.74 -23.99 0.37
CA GLY A 211 4.37 -24.31 1.75
C GLY A 211 3.34 -23.33 2.33
N ASP A 212 2.80 -23.71 3.49
CA ASP A 212 1.69 -23.00 4.12
C ASP A 212 2.09 -21.61 4.65
N VAL A 213 1.11 -20.72 4.75
CA VAL A 213 1.27 -19.44 5.46
C VAL A 213 1.10 -19.71 6.95
N ASP A 214 2.16 -20.22 7.57
CA ASP A 214 2.19 -20.63 8.97
C ASP A 214 3.09 -19.72 9.84
N GLY A 215 2.88 -19.78 11.16
CA GLY A 215 3.64 -19.00 12.14
C GLY A 215 4.98 -19.62 12.53
N GLU A 216 5.30 -20.83 12.06
CA GLU A 216 6.54 -21.55 12.43
C GLU A 216 7.79 -20.83 11.90
N ASN A 217 7.61 -20.12 10.79
CA ASN A 217 8.63 -19.29 10.15
C ASN A 217 8.79 -17.90 10.80
N GLY A 218 8.09 -17.64 11.91
CA GLY A 218 8.09 -16.38 12.65
C GLY A 218 8.78 -16.45 14.01
N CYS A 219 9.42 -15.35 14.42
CA CYS A 219 9.95 -15.19 15.75
C CYS A 219 8.89 -14.59 16.69
N SER A 220 8.47 -15.35 17.70
CA SER A 220 7.50 -14.91 18.72
C SER A 220 7.97 -13.72 19.57
N LYS A 221 9.29 -13.45 19.64
CA LYS A 221 9.86 -12.39 20.48
C LYS A 221 9.96 -11.04 19.79
N CYS A 222 10.39 -11.02 18.52
CA CYS A 222 10.64 -9.77 17.80
C CYS A 222 9.77 -9.57 16.56
N GLY A 223 8.85 -10.50 16.27
CA GLY A 223 7.97 -10.44 15.11
C GLY A 223 8.66 -10.64 13.77
N TYR A 224 9.95 -10.97 13.75
CA TYR A 224 10.69 -11.26 12.52
C TYR A 224 10.14 -12.51 11.83
N TYR A 225 9.73 -12.39 10.58
CA TYR A 225 9.20 -13.49 9.78
C TYR A 225 10.09 -13.77 8.57
N ARG A 226 10.43 -15.04 8.35
CA ARG A 226 11.21 -15.49 7.21
C ARG A 226 10.88 -16.95 6.88
N LYS A 227 10.18 -17.18 5.77
CA LYS A 227 9.99 -18.51 5.20
C LYS A 227 10.97 -18.71 4.05
N ARG A 228 11.87 -19.69 4.16
CA ARG A 228 12.78 -20.05 3.06
C ARG A 228 12.04 -20.90 2.04
N VAL A 229 12.24 -20.60 0.76
CA VAL A 229 11.55 -21.24 -0.35
C VAL A 229 12.53 -21.47 -1.49
N SER A 230 12.27 -22.51 -2.30
CA SER A 230 12.95 -22.74 -3.57
C SER A 230 11.95 -22.99 -4.68
N PHE A 231 12.26 -22.53 -5.88
CA PHE A 231 11.44 -22.75 -7.06
C PHE A 231 12.29 -22.71 -8.33
N LYS A 232 11.69 -23.12 -9.45
CA LYS A 232 12.38 -23.29 -10.72
C LYS A 232 11.85 -22.29 -11.75
N VAL A 233 12.74 -21.76 -12.58
CA VAL A 233 12.39 -20.93 -13.74
C VAL A 233 13.12 -21.44 -14.98
N SER A 234 12.53 -21.29 -16.16
CA SER A 234 13.14 -21.77 -17.40
C SER A 234 14.29 -20.87 -17.84
N ASN A 235 14.19 -19.57 -17.57
CA ASN A 235 15.24 -18.58 -17.80
C ASN A 235 15.10 -17.38 -16.85
N LEU A 236 16.18 -16.62 -16.63
CA LEU A 236 16.20 -15.50 -15.67
C LEU A 236 15.32 -14.30 -16.06
N HIS A 237 14.90 -14.22 -17.33
CA HIS A 237 14.03 -13.18 -17.87
C HIS A 237 12.55 -13.60 -17.92
N GLU A 238 12.23 -14.82 -17.50
CA GLU A 238 10.86 -15.29 -17.38
C GLU A 238 10.13 -14.45 -16.33
N THR A 239 8.92 -13.99 -16.65
CA THR A 239 8.05 -13.31 -15.69
C THR A 239 7.53 -14.33 -14.68
N VAL A 240 7.91 -14.14 -13.42
CA VAL A 240 7.46 -14.91 -12.28
C VAL A 240 6.46 -14.09 -11.48
N GLU A 241 5.52 -14.78 -10.84
CA GLU A 241 4.57 -14.18 -9.90
C GLU A 241 4.48 -15.06 -8.65
N LEU A 242 4.99 -14.56 -7.53
CA LEU A 242 4.82 -15.18 -6.22
C LEU A 242 3.61 -14.57 -5.51
N GLY A 243 2.88 -15.40 -4.78
CA GLY A 243 1.65 -14.98 -4.13
C GLY A 243 1.19 -15.90 -3.03
N VAL A 244 0.12 -15.49 -2.39
CA VAL A 244 -0.68 -16.31 -1.48
C VAL A 244 -1.85 -16.87 -2.28
N THR A 245 -2.00 -18.19 -2.27
CA THR A 245 -3.12 -18.90 -2.89
C THR A 245 -3.92 -19.67 -1.86
N GLY A 246 -5.19 -19.95 -2.17
CA GLY A 246 -6.13 -20.62 -1.29
C GLY A 246 -7.44 -20.93 -2.02
N THR A 247 -8.52 -21.13 -1.27
CA THR A 247 -9.87 -21.38 -1.83
C THR A 247 -10.41 -20.20 -2.65
N THR A 248 -9.95 -18.99 -2.35
CA THR A 248 -10.46 -17.73 -2.92
C THR A 248 -9.57 -17.18 -4.04
N GLY A 249 -8.75 -18.03 -4.68
CA GLY A 249 -7.86 -17.67 -5.80
C GLY A 249 -6.44 -17.29 -5.38
N PHE A 250 -5.73 -16.52 -6.23
CA PHE A 250 -4.33 -16.15 -6.06
C PHE A 250 -4.18 -14.62 -5.89
N SER A 251 -3.35 -14.20 -4.94
CA SER A 251 -3.00 -12.78 -4.74
C SER A 251 -1.49 -12.64 -4.61
N SER A 252 -0.89 -11.82 -5.48
CA SER A 252 0.56 -11.66 -5.55
C SER A 252 1.08 -10.93 -4.32
N ILE A 253 2.24 -11.35 -3.82
CA ILE A 253 2.95 -10.61 -2.77
C ILE A 253 3.57 -9.33 -3.34
N GLY A 254 4.13 -8.47 -2.48
CA GLY A 254 4.72 -7.19 -2.90
C GLY A 254 5.90 -7.39 -3.87
N GLY A 255 5.98 -6.52 -4.88
CA GLY A 255 7.05 -6.52 -5.89
C GLY A 255 6.85 -7.47 -7.08
N PHE A 256 5.73 -8.20 -7.14
CA PHE A 256 5.40 -9.10 -8.26
C PHE A 256 4.27 -8.53 -9.15
N PRO A 257 4.16 -8.97 -10.42
CA PRO A 257 5.08 -9.87 -11.15
C PRO A 257 6.45 -9.23 -11.40
N THR A 258 7.51 -10.03 -11.53
CA THR A 258 8.88 -9.56 -11.86
C THR A 258 9.68 -10.68 -12.52
N THR A 259 10.94 -10.42 -12.89
CA THR A 259 11.87 -11.44 -13.37
C THR A 259 12.97 -11.67 -12.33
N ILE A 260 13.64 -12.82 -12.40
CA ILE A 260 14.78 -13.10 -11.52
C ILE A 260 15.91 -12.11 -11.80
N GLN A 261 16.12 -11.73 -13.06
CA GLN A 261 17.07 -10.68 -13.43
C GLN A 261 16.76 -9.34 -12.77
N CYS A 262 15.48 -8.94 -12.71
CA CYS A 262 15.07 -7.71 -12.03
C CYS A 262 15.29 -7.81 -10.52
N LEU A 263 15.04 -8.97 -9.89
CA LEU A 263 15.33 -9.18 -8.47
C LEU A 263 16.83 -9.07 -8.17
N LEU A 264 17.69 -9.71 -8.97
CA LEU A 264 19.15 -9.59 -8.85
C LEU A 264 19.60 -8.13 -8.97
N LYS A 265 19.06 -7.40 -9.93
CA LYS A 265 19.35 -5.97 -10.13
C LYS A 265 18.88 -5.12 -8.94
N ASP A 266 17.64 -5.30 -8.49
CA ASP A 266 17.04 -4.53 -7.40
C ASP A 266 17.72 -4.81 -6.06
N GLN A 267 18.15 -6.06 -5.84
CA GLN A 267 18.95 -6.46 -4.69
C GLN A 267 20.44 -6.12 -4.84
N GLN A 268 20.84 -5.52 -5.97
CA GLN A 268 22.21 -5.10 -6.24
C GLN A 268 23.23 -6.26 -6.15
N ALA A 269 22.83 -7.44 -6.62
CA ALA A 269 23.65 -8.66 -6.59
C ALA A 269 24.99 -8.50 -7.32
N ASP A 270 24.98 -7.79 -8.44
CA ASP A 270 26.17 -7.44 -9.22
C ASP A 270 26.59 -5.98 -8.96
N SER A 271 27.28 -5.76 -7.83
CA SER A 271 27.82 -4.45 -7.41
C SER A 271 29.34 -4.53 -7.21
N PRO A 272 30.14 -4.67 -8.28
CA PRO A 272 31.59 -4.88 -8.18
C PRO A 272 32.34 -3.69 -7.57
N PHE A 273 31.72 -2.51 -7.57
CA PHE A 273 32.27 -1.27 -7.00
C PHE A 273 31.59 -0.86 -5.68
N GLY A 274 30.86 -1.77 -5.04
CA GLY A 274 30.12 -1.52 -3.80
C GLY A 274 28.72 -0.94 -4.02
N ARG A 275 27.92 -0.97 -2.94
CA ARG A 275 26.52 -0.50 -2.94
C ARG A 275 26.44 0.99 -2.58
N SER A 276 25.43 1.68 -3.10
CA SER A 276 25.16 3.10 -2.82
C SER A 276 24.85 3.40 -1.35
N ASP A 277 24.48 2.39 -0.57
CA ASP A 277 24.22 2.50 0.86
C ASP A 277 25.49 2.36 1.73
N HIS A 278 26.67 2.17 1.09
CA HIS A 278 27.96 1.93 1.74
C HIS A 278 27.96 0.77 2.76
N SER A 279 26.96 -0.12 2.68
CA SER A 279 26.91 -1.33 3.50
C SER A 279 27.98 -2.31 3.00
N GLN A 280 28.69 -2.97 3.94
CA GLN A 280 29.76 -3.90 3.58
C GLN A 280 29.24 -5.05 2.70
N ASP A 281 29.64 -5.04 1.43
CA ASP A 281 29.71 -6.07 0.38
C ASP A 281 29.23 -7.49 0.70
N ARG A 282 27.98 -7.67 1.12
CA ARG A 282 27.37 -9.00 1.19
C ARG A 282 25.94 -8.93 0.71
N TRP A 283 25.81 -8.94 -0.62
CA TRP A 283 24.69 -9.64 -1.20
C TRP A 283 25.02 -11.15 -1.15
N PRO A 284 24.08 -12.01 -0.75
CA PRO A 284 22.71 -11.73 -0.27
C PRO A 284 22.69 -11.03 1.11
N PRO A 285 21.69 -10.18 1.41
CA PRO A 285 21.58 -9.51 2.71
C PRO A 285 21.57 -10.50 3.88
N SER A 286 22.32 -10.21 4.95
CA SER A 286 22.30 -11.07 6.15
C SER A 286 20.98 -10.90 6.92
N ARG A 287 19.99 -11.70 6.53
CA ARG A 287 18.66 -11.74 7.14
C ARG A 287 18.67 -12.61 8.40
N ARG A 288 18.71 -11.98 9.58
CA ARG A 288 18.69 -12.66 10.88
C ARG A 288 17.61 -12.08 11.79
N CYS A 289 17.09 -12.94 12.66
CA CYS A 289 16.19 -12.52 13.73
C CYS A 289 16.85 -11.46 14.62
N TYR A 290 16.13 -10.36 14.88
CA TYR A 290 16.62 -9.22 15.66
C TYR A 290 16.97 -9.57 17.11
N CYS A 291 16.48 -10.70 17.64
CA CYS A 291 16.85 -11.19 18.97
C CYS A 291 18.33 -11.56 19.09
N SER A 292 18.96 -11.96 17.98
CA SER A 292 20.36 -12.39 17.97
C SER A 292 21.33 -11.22 18.11
N SER A 293 20.97 -10.04 17.60
CA SER A 293 21.77 -8.82 17.73
C SER A 293 21.75 -8.26 19.15
N ARG A 294 20.60 -8.30 19.83
CA ARG A 294 20.45 -7.79 21.22
C ARG A 294 21.33 -8.52 22.24
N LYS A 295 21.72 -9.78 21.97
CA LYS A 295 22.64 -10.52 22.87
C LYS A 295 24.08 -9.97 22.81
N ARG A 296 24.53 -9.40 21.69
CA ARG A 296 25.89 -8.84 21.56
C ARG A 296 26.04 -7.52 22.30
N ASP A 297 25.02 -6.67 22.28
CA ASP A 297 25.10 -5.37 22.97
C ASP A 297 25.17 -5.53 24.50
N GLN A 298 24.56 -6.58 25.06
CA GLN A 298 24.65 -6.86 26.51
C GLN A 298 26.00 -7.44 26.93
N THR A 299 26.69 -8.20 26.07
CA THR A 299 28.00 -8.78 26.42
C THR A 299 29.15 -7.78 26.28
N SER A 300 28.97 -6.67 25.54
CA SER A 300 29.96 -5.61 25.44
C SER A 300 30.00 -4.65 26.64
N MET A 301 29.01 -4.69 27.54
CA MET A 301 28.98 -3.84 28.74
C MET A 301 29.56 -4.50 30.00
N GLU A 302 30.00 -5.76 29.94
CA GLU A 302 30.44 -6.53 31.11
C GLU A 302 31.94 -6.78 31.20
N SER A 303 32.77 -5.95 30.54
CA SER A 303 34.23 -6.01 30.66
C SER A 303 34.86 -4.63 30.85
N ASP A 304 34.50 -3.93 31.93
CA ASP A 304 35.34 -2.90 32.52
C ASP A 304 35.21 -2.92 34.04
N LYS A 305 35.82 -3.93 34.67
CA LYS A 305 36.15 -3.86 36.10
C LYS A 305 37.53 -3.22 36.24
N PRO A 306 37.66 -2.07 36.91
CA PRO A 306 38.96 -1.44 37.09
C PRO A 306 39.80 -2.27 38.07
N SER A 307 40.94 -2.76 37.61
CA SER A 307 41.95 -3.38 38.47
C SER A 307 42.53 -2.33 39.41
N LYS A 308 42.27 -2.45 40.71
CA LYS A 308 42.89 -1.62 41.75
C LYS A 308 44.37 -1.96 41.85
N ARG A 309 45.25 -1.17 41.22
CA ARG A 309 46.68 -1.14 41.55
C ARG A 309 46.87 -0.48 42.93
N ARG A 310 47.25 -1.27 43.94
CA ARG A 310 47.79 -0.78 45.21
C ARG A 310 49.09 -0.01 44.95
N ARG A 311 49.15 1.26 45.34
CA ARG A 311 50.43 1.97 45.53
C ARG A 311 50.95 1.60 46.92
N VAL A 312 52.13 1.00 46.95
CA VAL A 312 52.96 0.88 48.16
C VAL A 312 53.72 2.18 48.28
N PHE A 313 53.58 2.86 49.42
CA PHE A 313 54.51 3.91 49.84
C PHE A 313 55.44 3.31 50.89
N SER A 314 56.73 3.45 50.65
CA SER A 314 57.83 3.14 51.55
C SER A 314 57.94 4.16 52.68
N LEU A 315 58.09 3.66 53.90
CA LEU A 315 59.25 3.92 54.76
C LEU A 315 59.73 2.57 55.30
#